data_AF-B7KIF4-F1
#
_entry.id   AF-B7KIF4-F1
#
_cell.length_a   1.000
_cell.length_b   1.000
_cell.length_c   1.000
_cell.angle_alpha   90.00
_cell.angle_beta   90.00
_cell.angle_gamma   90.00
#
_symmetry.space_group_name_H-M   'P 1'
#
loop_
_entity.id
_entity.type
_entity.pdbx_description
1 polymer ?
#
loop_
_entity_poly.entity_id
_entity_poly.type
_entity_poly.pdbx_seq_one_letter_code
_entity_poly.pdbx_strand_id
1 'polypeptide(L)'
;MARLDPYTLQMQISRMFEQGQSFFCTFKVQDWLRERKQNPDEYDILFHSHPAPPGSNVKNLVEIELRRKDGQPVDPWLQEEINRHS
;
A
#
# COMPACT_ATOMS: atom_id res chain seq x y z
N MET A 1 0.46 13.02 -19.72
CA MET A 1 1.60 12.36 -19.04
C MET A 1 1.27 12.30 -17.57
N ALA A 2 0.79 11.15 -17.09
CA ALA A 2 0.43 10.96 -15.69
C ALA A 2 1.70 11.09 -14.84
N ARG A 3 1.79 12.18 -14.08
CA ARG A 3 2.83 12.37 -13.09
C ARG A 3 2.44 11.51 -11.92
N LEU A 4 2.99 10.30 -11.82
CA LEU A 4 2.86 9.49 -10.61
C LEU A 4 3.31 10.35 -9.42
N ASP A 5 2.39 10.77 -8.55
CA ASP A 5 2.73 11.62 -7.42
C ASP A 5 3.68 10.84 -6.49
N PRO A 6 4.90 11.35 -6.24
CA PRO A 6 5.90 10.69 -5.40
C PRO A 6 5.47 10.61 -3.91
N TYR A 7 4.29 11.15 -3.58
CA TYR A 7 3.69 11.16 -2.24
C TYR A 7 2.71 10.01 -1.99
N THR A 8 2.41 9.18 -2.99
CA THR A 8 1.48 8.05 -2.82
C THR A 8 2.03 7.02 -1.83
N LEU A 9 1.15 6.45 -1.00
CA LEU A 9 1.53 5.50 0.06
C LEU A 9 2.29 4.31 -0.54
N GLN A 10 1.80 3.78 -1.66
CA GLN A 10 2.38 2.65 -2.37
C GLN A 10 3.81 2.90 -2.86
N MET A 11 4.12 4.10 -3.38
CA MET A 11 5.50 4.44 -3.76
C MET A 11 6.43 4.53 -2.55
N GLN A 12 5.93 5.07 -1.44
CA GLN A 12 6.70 5.13 -0.20
C GLN A 12 6.99 3.71 0.33
N ILE A 13 5.98 2.84 0.31
CA ILE A 13 6.10 1.43 0.71
C ILE A 13 7.08 0.70 -0.21
N SER A 14 6.95 0.89 -1.54
CA SER A 14 7.85 0.28 -2.53
C SER A 14 9.31 0.65 -2.28
N ARG A 15 9.59 1.93 -2.05
CA ARG A 15 10.95 2.40 -1.68
C ARG A 15 11.44 1.81 -0.37
N MET A 16 10.57 1.72 0.64
CA MET A 16 10.90 1.12 1.93
C MET A 16 11.22 -0.37 1.79
N PHE A 17 10.48 -1.10 0.96
CA PHE A 17 10.78 -2.50 0.63
C PHE A 17 12.14 -2.65 -0.06
N GLU A 18 12.46 -1.78 -1.03
CA GLU A 18 13.78 -1.77 -1.67
C GLU A 18 14.92 -1.47 -0.69
N GLN A 19 14.65 -0.68 0.36
CA GLN A 19 15.59 -0.37 1.43
C GLN A 19 15.64 -1.42 2.56
N GLY A 20 14.87 -2.51 2.45
CA GLY A 20 14.78 -3.55 3.49
C GLY A 20 13.98 -3.14 4.73
N GLN A 21 13.23 -2.04 4.66
CA GLN A 21 12.37 -1.52 5.73
C GLN A 21 10.93 -2.05 5.66
N SER A 22 10.73 -3.26 5.13
CA SER A 22 9.42 -3.88 4.95
C SER A 22 8.63 -4.02 6.26
N PHE A 23 9.32 -4.16 7.40
CA PHE A 23 8.69 -4.20 8.72
C PHE A 23 7.91 -2.92 9.06
N PHE A 24 8.42 -1.76 8.65
CA PHE A 24 7.78 -0.47 8.90
C PHE A 24 6.63 -0.17 7.92
N CYS A 25 6.56 -0.88 6.80
CA CYS A 25 5.48 -0.75 5.84
C CYS A 25 4.12 -1.06 6.47
N THR A 26 4.06 -2.09 7.31
CA THR A 26 2.82 -2.44 8.03
C THR A 26 2.34 -1.28 8.89
N PHE A 27 3.23 -0.70 9.72
CA PHE A 27 2.88 0.45 10.56
C PHE A 27 2.36 1.64 9.74
N LYS A 28 2.95 1.87 8.56
CA LYS A 28 2.54 2.95 7.68
C LYS A 28 1.13 2.75 7.12
N VAL A 29 0.80 1.52 6.74
CA VAL A 29 -0.57 1.17 6.32
C VAL A 29 -1.55 1.29 7.49
N GLN A 30 -1.14 0.84 8.68
CA GLN A 30 -1.96 0.96 9.88
C GLN A 30 -2.28 2.41 10.23
N ASP A 31 -1.29 3.30 10.12
CA ASP A 31 -1.46 4.74 10.35
C ASP A 31 -2.43 5.34 9.33
N TRP A 32 -2.24 5.03 8.04
CA TRP A 32 -3.14 5.45 6.95
C TRP A 32 -4.59 5.00 7.13
N LEU A 33 -4.80 3.78 7.67
CA LEU A 33 -6.12 3.26 8.03
C LEU A 33 -6.74 4.07 9.17
N ARG A 34 -5.95 4.37 10.22
CA ARG A 34 -6.40 5.19 11.36
C ARG A 34 -6.79 6.60 10.93
N GLU A 35 -6.05 7.22 10.01
CA GLU A 35 -6.41 8.53 9.44
C GLU A 35 -7.79 8.52 8.77
N ARG A 36 -8.19 7.38 8.22
CA ARG A 36 -9.50 7.15 7.57
C ARG A 36 -10.57 6.63 8.52
N LYS A 37 -10.30 6.66 9.84
CA LYS A 37 -11.17 6.14 10.90
C LYS A 37 -11.47 4.64 10.75
N GLN A 38 -10.54 3.88 10.18
CA GLN A 38 -10.60 2.42 10.13
C GLN A 38 -9.72 1.82 11.22
N ASN A 39 -10.14 0.67 11.77
CA ASN A 39 -9.32 -0.04 12.75
C ASN A 39 -8.33 -0.96 12.04
N PRO A 40 -7.02 -0.70 12.12
CA PRO A 40 -6.02 -1.57 11.48
C PRO A 40 -6.02 -2.99 12.01
N ASP A 41 -6.44 -3.21 13.26
CA ASP A 41 -6.52 -4.54 13.86
C ASP A 41 -7.56 -5.45 13.19
N GLU A 42 -8.57 -4.88 12.53
CA GLU A 42 -9.60 -5.61 11.77
C GLU A 42 -9.12 -6.05 10.38
N TYR A 43 -7.94 -5.61 9.94
CA TYR A 43 -7.39 -5.93 8.63
C TYR A 43 -6.05 -6.66 8.74
N ASP A 44 -5.87 -7.67 7.89
CA ASP A 44 -4.58 -8.22 7.52
C ASP A 44 -4.01 -7.44 6.35
N ILE A 45 -2.76 -7.01 6.49
CA ILE A 45 -2.04 -6.20 5.51
C ILE A 45 -1.02 -7.11 4.83
N LEU A 46 -1.25 -7.39 3.56
CA LEU A 46 -0.41 -8.21 2.71
C LEU A 46 0.32 -7.32 1.71
N PHE A 47 1.61 -7.60 1.49
CA PHE A 47 2.43 -6.87 0.55
C PHE A 47 2.86 -7.78 -0.58
N HIS A 48 2.45 -7.43 -1.79
CA HIS A 48 2.77 -8.19 -2.98
C HIS A 48 3.80 -7.40 -3.79
N SER A 49 5.04 -7.90 -3.82
CA SER A 49 6.12 -7.25 -4.57
C SER A 49 6.18 -7.80 -5.98
N HIS A 50 6.02 -6.92 -6.95
CA HIS A 50 6.08 -7.23 -8.37
C HIS A 50 7.09 -6.31 -9.07
N PRO A 51 7.71 -6.76 -10.17
CA PRO A 51 8.57 -5.88 -10.97
C PRO A 51 7.76 -4.68 -11.46
N ALA A 52 8.27 -3.47 -11.23
CA ALA A 52 7.57 -2.25 -11.60
C ALA A 52 7.51 -2.11 -13.14
N PRO A 53 6.42 -1.58 -13.71
CA PRO A 53 6.32 -1.37 -15.14
C PRO A 53 7.31 -0.30 -15.62
N PRO A 54 7.80 -0.41 -16.87
CA PRO A 54 8.74 0.55 -17.44
C PRO A 54 8.14 1.96 -17.45
N GLY A 55 8.83 2.91 -16.80
CA GLY A 55 8.34 4.28 -16.57
C GLY A 55 8.06 4.61 -15.10
N SER A 56 8.14 3.61 -14.20
CA SER A 56 8.02 3.82 -12.76
C SER A 56 9.34 4.28 -12.13
N ASN A 57 9.26 5.09 -11.06
CA ASN A 57 10.41 5.61 -10.31
C ASN A 57 11.02 4.63 -9.29
N VAL A 58 10.56 3.37 -9.28
CA VAL A 58 10.98 2.28 -8.38
C VAL A 58 11.27 1.03 -9.21
N LYS A 59 12.19 0.16 -8.79
CA LYS A 59 12.46 -1.09 -9.55
C LYS A 59 11.39 -2.14 -9.28
N ASN A 60 10.94 -2.22 -8.04
CA ASN A 60 9.85 -3.10 -7.61
C ASN A 60 8.68 -2.25 -7.13
N LEU A 61 7.49 -2.56 -7.64
CA LEU A 61 6.24 -2.02 -7.14
C LEU A 61 5.71 -2.96 -6.06
N VAL A 62 5.28 -2.40 -4.93
CA VAL A 62 4.65 -3.16 -3.86
C VAL A 62 3.18 -2.80 -3.83
N GLU A 63 2.34 -3.76 -4.21
CA GLU A 63 0.90 -3.66 -4.05
C GLU A 63 0.52 -4.02 -2.62
N ILE A 64 -0.43 -3.26 -2.07
CA ILE A 64 -0.90 -3.41 -0.71
C ILE A 64 -2.28 -4.04 -0.79
N GLU A 65 -2.41 -5.25 -0.28
CA GLU A 65 -3.68 -5.96 -0.20
C GLU A 65 -4.18 -5.93 1.24
N LEU A 66 -5.38 -5.40 1.40
CA LEU A 66 -6.08 -5.36 2.68
C LEU A 66 -7.13 -6.47 2.71
N ARG A 67 -7.07 -7.31 3.74
CA ARG A 67 -8.03 -8.39 3.93
C ARG A 67 -8.68 -8.26 5.29
N ARG A 68 -10.02 -8.21 5.38
CA ARG A 68 -10.65 -8.18 6.71
C ARG A 68 -10.47 -9.51 7.43
N LYS A 69 -10.12 -9.45 8.72
CA LYS A 69 -10.03 -10.62 9.60
C LYS A 69 -11.39 -11.23 9.89
N ASP A 70 -12.45 -10.42 9.80
CA ASP A 70 -13.84 -10.86 9.97
C ASP A 70 -14.32 -11.81 8.85
N GLY A 71 -13.49 -12.06 7.81
CA GLY A 71 -13.86 -12.85 6.63
C GLY A 71 -14.74 -12.09 5.62
N GLN A 72 -15.09 -10.84 5.93
CA GLN A 72 -15.79 -9.95 5.00
C GLN A 72 -14.84 -9.44 3.90
N PRO A 73 -15.35 -9.17 2.69
CA PRO A 73 -14.56 -8.49 1.68
C PRO A 73 -14.14 -7.10 2.18
N VAL A 74 -12.93 -6.68 1.84
CA VAL A 74 -12.50 -5.30 2.07
C VAL A 74 -13.27 -4.38 1.12
N ASP A 75 -13.50 -3.15 1.56
CA ASP A 75 -14.13 -2.17 0.70
C ASP A 75 -13.26 -1.87 -0.55
N PRO A 76 -13.82 -1.99 -1.76
CA PRO A 76 -13.04 -1.81 -2.99
C PRO A 76 -12.45 -0.39 -3.09
N TRP A 77 -13.19 0.64 -2.65
CA TRP A 77 -12.67 2.01 -2.62
C TRP A 77 -11.43 2.15 -1.74
N LEU A 78 -11.32 1.34 -0.70
CA LEU A 78 -10.23 1.39 0.28
C LEU A 78 -8.99 0.68 -0.29
N GLN A 79 -9.20 -0.45 -0.97
CA GLN A 79 -8.20 -1.17 -1.75
C GLN A 79 -7.69 -0.35 -2.95
N GLU A 80 -8.54 0.44 -3.58
CA GLU A 80 -8.16 1.35 -4.67
C GLU A 80 -7.39 2.57 -4.16
N GLU A 81 -7.84 3.20 -3.07
CA GLU A 81 -7.19 4.40 -2.51
C GLU A 81 -5.79 4.08 -1.96
N ILE A 82 -5.60 2.90 -1.35
CA ILE A 82 -4.30 2.52 -0.80
C ILE A 82 -3.25 2.24 -1.90
N ASN A 83 -3.69 1.77 -3.07
CA ASN A 83 -2.88 1.55 -4.26
C ASN A 83 -3.00 2.69 -5.28
N ARG A 84 -3.46 3.87 -4.85
CA ARG A 84 -3.65 4.99 -5.78
C ARG A 84 -2.30 5.56 -6.20
N HIS A 85 -2.12 5.68 -7.51
CA HIS A 85 -0.89 6.09 -8.18
C HIS A 85 -0.89 7.52 -8.74
N SER A 86 -1.99 8.28 -8.55
CA SER A 86 -2.34 9.47 -9.33
C SER A 86 -1.19 10.45 -9.57
#